data_AF-E3K6Y9-F1
#
_entry.id   AF-E3K6Y9-F1
#
_cell.length_a   1.000
_cell.length_b   1.000
_cell.length_c   1.000
_cell.angle_alpha   90.00
_cell.angle_beta   90.00
_cell.angle_gamma   90.00
#
_symmetry.space_group_name_H-M   'P 1'
#
loop_
_entity.id
_entity.type
_entity.pdbx_description
1 polymer ?
#
loop_
_entity_poly.entity_id
_entity_poly.type
_entity_poly.pdbx_seq_one_letter_code
_entity_poly.pdbx_strand_id
1 'polypeptide(L)'
;MNIMPKTLAIQLKLPSRKINMNIMGIGGNSMPIVGLAEGVHLCIDEEEQKGANFFTAQGKVYTVLGKPFLADHKIPGWEMALCFSMTIKS
;
A
#
# COMPACT_ATOMS: atom_id res chain seq x y z
N MET A 1 3.58 -5.16 5.22
CA MET A 1 3.56 -5.12 3.76
C MET A 1 2.47 -4.16 3.32
N ASN A 2 2.79 -3.17 2.49
CA ASN A 2 1.78 -2.28 1.90
C ASN A 2 1.39 -2.82 0.53
N ILE A 3 0.11 -2.83 0.21
CA ILE A 3 -0.41 -3.40 -1.04
C ILE A 3 -1.33 -2.37 -1.67
N MET A 4 -1.29 -2.27 -3.00
CA MET A 4 -2.28 -1.49 -3.76
C MET A 4 -2.70 -2.23 -5.02
N PRO A 5 -3.87 -1.91 -5.58
CA PRO A 5 -4.28 -2.45 -6.88
C PRO A 5 -3.31 -2.01 -7.97
N LYS A 6 -2.93 -2.94 -8.86
CA LYS A 6 -2.15 -2.61 -10.07
C LYS A 6 -2.81 -1.50 -10.88
N THR A 7 -4.12 -1.52 -10.99
CA THR A 7 -4.91 -0.51 -11.72
C THR A 7 -4.69 0.89 -11.13
N LEU A 8 -4.66 1.01 -9.80
CA LEU A 8 -4.43 2.28 -9.13
C LEU A 8 -3.00 2.80 -9.38
N ALA A 9 -2.00 1.91 -9.29
CA ALA A 9 -0.61 2.29 -9.59
C ALA A 9 -0.44 2.80 -11.03
N ILE A 10 -1.14 2.20 -11.99
CA ILE A 10 -1.15 2.65 -13.40
C ILE A 10 -1.87 3.99 -13.54
N GLN A 11 -3.05 4.15 -12.92
CA GLN A 11 -3.83 5.39 -12.97
C GLN A 11 -3.04 6.58 -12.42
N LEU A 12 -2.33 6.37 -11.33
CA LEU A 12 -1.47 7.37 -10.69
C LEU A 12 -0.08 7.50 -11.34
N LYS A 13 0.19 6.72 -12.41
CA LYS A 13 1.47 6.70 -13.14
C LYS A 13 2.69 6.49 -12.22
N LEU A 14 2.54 5.69 -11.18
CA LEU A 14 3.60 5.48 -10.19
C LEU A 14 4.78 4.73 -10.80
N PRO A 15 6.03 5.18 -10.54
CA PRO A 15 7.22 4.45 -10.95
C PRO A 15 7.19 3.07 -10.31
N SER A 16 7.08 2.04 -11.14
CA SER A 16 6.87 0.68 -10.70
C SER A 16 7.89 -0.26 -11.34
N ARG A 17 8.60 -1.05 -10.54
CA ARG A 17 9.41 -2.16 -11.04
C ARG A 17 8.58 -3.44 -11.14
N LYS A 18 8.85 -4.26 -12.14
CA LYS A 18 8.18 -5.55 -12.31
C LYS A 18 8.78 -6.57 -11.33
N ILE A 19 7.92 -7.23 -10.57
CA ILE A 19 8.25 -8.38 -9.73
C ILE A 19 7.18 -9.45 -9.94
N ASN A 20 7.46 -10.68 -9.55
CA ASN A 20 6.46 -11.74 -9.59
C ASN A 20 6.55 -12.58 -8.32
N MET A 21 5.51 -12.52 -7.51
CA MET A 21 5.39 -13.32 -6.29
C MET A 21 3.91 -13.52 -5.98
N ASN A 22 3.60 -14.55 -5.19
CA ASN A 22 2.25 -14.75 -4.67
C ASN A 22 2.25 -14.49 -3.16
N ILE A 23 1.19 -13.85 -2.67
CA ILE A 23 0.93 -13.73 -1.24
C ILE A 23 -0.33 -14.50 -0.88
N MET A 24 -0.38 -14.99 0.36
CA MET A 24 -1.55 -15.67 0.89
C MET A 24 -2.34 -14.73 1.79
N GLY A 25 -3.62 -14.54 1.48
CA GLY A 25 -4.55 -13.84 2.35
C GLY A 25 -4.97 -14.69 3.56
N ILE A 26 -5.58 -14.06 4.55
CA ILE A 26 -6.04 -14.72 5.79
C ILE A 26 -7.06 -15.84 5.50
N GLY A 27 -7.80 -15.75 4.39
CA GLY A 27 -8.72 -16.80 3.93
C GLY A 27 -8.09 -17.89 3.05
N GLY A 28 -6.76 -17.99 2.97
CA GLY A 28 -6.06 -18.98 2.13
C GLY A 28 -6.02 -18.62 0.63
N ASN A 29 -6.65 -17.52 0.21
CA ASN A 29 -6.62 -17.07 -1.17
C ASN A 29 -5.22 -16.59 -1.56
N SER A 30 -4.68 -17.18 -2.63
CA SER A 30 -3.44 -16.73 -3.24
C SER A 30 -3.70 -15.50 -4.11
N MET A 31 -2.86 -14.49 -3.94
CA MET A 31 -2.98 -13.22 -4.66
C MET A 31 -1.66 -12.89 -5.37
N PRO A 32 -1.69 -12.73 -6.71
CA PRO A 32 -0.49 -12.42 -7.47
C PRO A 32 -0.08 -10.95 -7.29
N ILE A 33 1.18 -10.76 -6.93
CA ILE A 33 1.87 -9.48 -6.90
C ILE A 33 2.74 -9.39 -8.15
N VAL A 34 2.52 -8.33 -8.92
CA VAL A 34 3.07 -8.16 -10.28
C VAL A 34 4.00 -6.97 -10.41
N GLY A 35 4.18 -6.20 -9.34
CA GLY A 35 5.05 -5.03 -9.32
C GLY A 35 5.29 -4.49 -7.92
N LEU A 36 6.23 -3.55 -7.84
CA LEU A 36 6.52 -2.76 -6.66
C LEU A 36 6.60 -1.29 -7.09
N ALA A 37 5.68 -0.47 -6.59
CA ALA A 37 5.73 0.97 -6.71
C ALA A 37 6.58 1.52 -5.57
N GLU A 38 7.65 2.24 -5.90
CA GLU A 38 8.63 2.72 -4.91
C GLU A 38 8.52 4.25 -4.75
N GLY A 39 8.78 4.74 -3.54
CA GLY A 39 8.83 6.18 -3.27
C GLY A 39 7.47 6.90 -3.38
N VAL A 40 6.37 6.22 -3.07
CA VAL A 40 5.04 6.83 -3.10
C VAL A 40 4.87 7.74 -1.88
N HIS A 41 4.58 9.02 -2.10
CA HIS A 41 4.32 9.97 -1.03
C HIS A 41 2.84 9.93 -0.61
N LEU A 42 2.63 9.71 0.68
CA LEU A 42 1.32 9.63 1.30
C LEU A 42 1.14 10.80 2.25
N CYS A 43 -0.05 11.40 2.24
CA CYS A 43 -0.43 12.37 3.24
C CYS A 43 -1.49 11.75 4.14
N ILE A 44 -1.19 11.69 5.43
CA ILE A 44 -2.10 11.23 6.48
C ILE A 44 -2.43 12.45 7.32
N ASP A 45 -3.71 12.80 7.36
CA ASP A 45 -4.26 13.90 8.17
C ASP A 45 -3.55 15.27 8.01
N GLU A 46 -3.05 15.57 6.81
CA GLU A 46 -2.44 16.87 6.43
C GLU A 46 -1.12 17.24 7.13
N GLU A 47 -0.63 16.44 8.07
CA GLU A 47 0.50 16.81 8.93
C GLU A 47 1.88 16.54 8.31
N GLU A 48 2.06 15.49 7.49
CA GLU A 48 3.36 15.17 6.91
C GLU A 48 3.26 14.26 5.67
N GLN A 49 4.14 14.46 4.68
CA GLN A 49 4.31 13.50 3.57
C GLN A 49 5.22 12.35 4.02
N LYS A 50 4.69 11.13 4.00
CA LYS A 50 5.40 9.90 4.38
C LYS A 50 5.66 9.05 3.14
N GLY A 51 6.91 8.65 2.94
CA GLY A 51 7.31 7.81 1.81
C GLY A 51 7.02 6.34 2.06
N ALA A 52 6.39 5.67 1.11
CA ALA A 52 6.03 4.27 1.20
C ALA A 52 6.32 3.52 -0.11
N ASN A 53 6.69 2.25 0.01
CA ASN A 53 6.71 1.32 -1.11
C ASN A 53 5.44 0.47 -1.06
N PHE A 54 4.83 0.22 -2.22
CA PHE A 54 3.61 -0.57 -2.37
C PHE A 54 3.82 -1.72 -3.34
N PHE A 55 3.50 -2.93 -2.87
CA PHE A 55 3.38 -4.08 -3.75
C PHE A 55 2.09 -3.96 -4.56
N THR A 56 2.19 -4.07 -5.88
CA THR A 56 1.03 -3.96 -6.76
C THR A 56 0.44 -5.34 -7.02
N ALA A 57 -0.80 -5.53 -6.56
CA ALA A 57 -1.52 -6.78 -6.69
C ALA A 57 -2.45 -6.77 -7.91
N GLN A 58 -2.58 -7.93 -8.54
CA GLN A 58 -3.57 -8.15 -9.59
C GLN A 58 -4.82 -8.83 -9.00
N GLY A 59 -5.99 -8.30 -9.34
CA GLY A 59 -7.29 -8.80 -8.84
C GLY A 59 -8.08 -7.74 -8.07
N LYS A 60 -9.15 -8.19 -7.38
CA LYS A 60 -9.99 -7.33 -6.54
C LYS A 60 -9.33 -7.14 -5.18
N VAL A 61 -8.67 -6.01 -5.01
CA VAL A 61 -7.86 -5.68 -3.83
C VAL A 61 -8.15 -4.25 -3.45
N TYR A 62 -8.08 -3.94 -2.17
CA TYR A 62 -8.07 -2.57 -1.67
C TYR A 62 -6.64 -2.14 -1.34
N THR A 63 -6.37 -0.85 -1.38
CA THR A 63 -5.10 -0.33 -0.88
C THR A 63 -5.02 -0.57 0.62
N VAL A 64 -3.92 -1.16 1.08
CA VAL A 64 -3.69 -1.52 2.48
C VAL A 64 -2.32 -1.00 2.89
N LEU A 65 -2.27 -0.28 4.00
CA LEU A 65 -1.03 -0.01 4.74
C LEU A 65 -0.80 -1.14 5.73
N GLY A 66 0.36 -1.77 5.62
CA GLY A 66 0.75 -2.82 6.54
C GLY A 66 1.26 -2.26 7.86
N LYS A 67 1.19 -3.10 8.90
CA LYS A 67 1.74 -2.80 10.23
C LYS A 67 3.15 -2.18 10.24
N PRO A 68 4.13 -2.66 9.43
CA PRO A 68 5.47 -2.07 9.44
C PRO A 68 5.46 -0.57 9.14
N PHE A 69 4.73 -0.13 8.12
CA PHE A 69 4.63 1.29 7.78
C PHE A 69 3.97 2.10 8.90
N LEU A 70 2.87 1.59 9.47
CA LEU A 70 2.17 2.27 10.57
C LEU A 70 3.05 2.42 11.82
N ALA A 71 3.84 1.39 12.13
CA ALA A 71 4.77 1.38 13.25
C ALA A 71 5.96 2.34 13.03
N ASP A 72 6.59 2.29 11.85
CA ASP A 72 7.74 3.12 11.50
C ASP A 72 7.40 4.62 11.54
N HIS A 73 6.17 4.96 11.14
CA HIS A 73 5.70 6.35 11.13
C HIS A 73 4.94 6.76 12.39
N LYS A 74 4.89 5.91 13.42
CA LYS A 74 4.24 6.18 14.72
C LYS A 74 2.81 6.71 14.60
N ILE A 75 2.03 6.19 13.65
CA ILE A 75 0.67 6.66 13.40
C ILE A 75 -0.18 6.40 14.66
N PRO A 76 -0.73 7.42 15.34
CA PRO A 76 -1.47 7.23 16.58
C PRO A 76 -2.63 6.24 16.40
N GLY A 77 -2.83 5.33 17.35
CA GLY A 77 -3.94 4.36 17.28
C GLY A 77 -3.76 3.20 16.29
N TRP A 78 -2.56 2.99 15.74
CA TRP A 78 -2.26 1.84 14.86
C TRP A 78 -2.54 0.48 15.51
N GLU A 79 -2.50 0.39 16.84
CA GLU A 79 -2.86 -0.81 17.61
C GLU A 79 -4.37 -1.11 17.59
N MET A 80 -5.19 -0.10 17.30
CA MET A 80 -6.66 -0.16 17.27
C MET A 80 -7.25 -0.04 15.84
N ALA A 81 -6.38 -0.05 14.81
CA ALA A 81 -6.62 0.29 13.40
C ALA A 81 -8.09 0.25 12.91
N LEU A 82 -8.79 1.37 13.15
CA LEU A 82 -9.98 1.80 12.41
C LEU A 82 -9.50 2.61 11.19
N CYS A 83 -10.21 2.46 10.06
CA CYS A 83 -9.92 3.12 8.79
C CYS A 83 -9.38 4.56 8.93
N PHE A 84 -8.15 4.80 8.47
CA PHE A 84 -7.65 6.15 8.21
C PHE A 84 -8.06 6.58 6.80
N SER A 85 -8.50 7.83 6.66
CA SER A 85 -8.66 8.45 5.35
C SER A 85 -7.28 8.82 4.81
N MET A 86 -6.89 8.31 3.64
CA MET A 86 -5.57 8.54 3.07
C MET A 86 -5.68 9.13 1.67
N THR A 87 -4.93 10.21 1.41
CA THR A 87 -4.81 10.81 0.08
C THR A 87 -3.43 10.50 -0.48
N ILE A 88 -3.39 9.83 -1.64
CA ILE A 88 -2.15 9.61 -2.40
C ILE A 88 -1.96 10.82 -3.32
N LYS A 89 -0.84 11.54 -3.18
CA LYS A 89 -0.47 12.65 -4.07
C LYS A 89 0.52 12.13 -5.11
N SER A 90 0.20 12.32 -6.39
CA SER A 90 1.06 12.00 -7.55
C SER A 90 1.70 13.25 -8.12
#